data_AF-A0ABD7CDN4-F1
#
_entry.id   AF-A0ABD7CDN4-F1
#
_cell.length_a   1.000
_cell.length_b   1.000
_cell.length_c   1.000
_cell.angle_alpha   90.00
_cell.angle_beta   90.00
_cell.angle_gamma   90.00
#
_symmetry.space_group_name_H-M   'P 1'
#
loop_
_entity.id
_entity.type
_entity.pdbx_description
1 polymer ?
#
loop_
_entity_poly.entity_id
_entity_poly.type
_entity_poly.pdbx_seq_one_letter_code
_entity_poly.pdbx_strand_id
1 'polypeptide(L)' 'MQDFEEIKKRFDRSKTEFSSNVKDKVGEYIVQNYFEPILNSLNHLVRLEQMVRVRCKEAEIRYAEALIIVPSI' A
#
# COMPACT_ATOMS: atom_id res chain seq x y z
N MET A 1 10.60 7.62 -0.20
CA MET A 1 9.85 6.36 -0.34
C MET A 1 8.51 6.72 -0.95
N GLN A 2 8.12 6.16 -2.10
CA GLN A 2 6.78 6.42 -2.66
C GLN A 2 5.74 5.72 -1.77
N ASP A 3 4.68 6.42 -1.40
CA ASP A 3 3.61 5.89 -0.55
C ASP A 3 2.78 4.88 -1.35
N PHE A 4 2.65 3.63 -0.86
CA PHE A 4 1.90 2.60 -1.58
C PHE A 4 0.43 2.99 -1.78
N GLU A 5 -0.12 3.85 -0.92
CA GLU A 5 -1.48 4.38 -1.08
C GLU A 5 -1.58 5.29 -2.31
N GLU A 6 -0.53 6.08 -2.60
CA GLU A 6 -0.48 6.93 -3.78
C GLU A 6 -0.37 6.08 -5.06
N ILE A 7 0.47 5.05 -5.04
CA ILE A 7 0.62 4.10 -6.16
C ILE A 7 -0.72 3.41 -6.42
N LYS A 8 -1.38 2.91 -5.37
CA LYS A 8 -2.71 2.29 -5.45
C LYS A 8 -3.74 3.22 -6.06
N LYS A 9 -3.81 4.49 -5.62
CA LYS A 9 -4.77 5.48 -6.17
C LYS A 9 -4.53 5.75 -7.65
N ARG A 10 -3.27 5.87 -8.08
CA ARG A 10 -2.94 6.07 -9.50
C ARG A 10 -3.32 4.85 -10.33
N PHE A 11 -3.01 3.66 -9.84
CA PHE A 11 -3.33 2.41 -10.52
C PHE A 11 -4.83 2.17 -10.66
N ASP A 12 -5.61 2.43 -9.60
CA ASP A 12 -7.08 2.31 -9.60
C ASP A 12 -7.72 3.30 -10.59
N ARG A 13 -7.17 4.52 -10.71
CA ARG A 13 -7.58 5.48 -11.74
C ARG A 13 -7.29 4.94 -13.15
N SER A 14 -6.11 4.38 -13.39
CA SER A 14 -5.77 3.79 -14.68
C SER A 14 -6.68 2.60 -15.04
N LYS A 15 -7.03 1.75 -14.07
CA LYS A 15 -8.01 0.67 -14.26
C LYS A 15 -9.38 1.23 -14.67
N THR A 16 -9.83 2.28 -14.00
CA THR A 16 -11.12 2.93 -14.27
C THR A 16 -11.14 3.53 -15.67
N GLU A 17 -10.08 4.24 -16.05
CA GLU A 17 -9.92 4.81 -17.38
C GLU A 17 -9.89 3.71 -18.45
N PHE A 18 -9.12 2.66 -18.26
CA PHE A 18 -9.10 1.51 -19.16
C PHE A 18 -10.49 0.89 -19.34
N SER A 19 -11.20 0.62 -18.23
CA SER A 19 -12.53 -0.01 -18.25
C SER A 19 -13.61 0.88 -18.88
N SER A 20 -13.45 2.21 -18.81
CA SER A 20 -14.35 3.15 -19.48
C SER A 20 -14.18 3.16 -21.01
N ASN A 21 -12.97 2.90 -21.49
CA ASN A 21 -12.60 3.00 -22.90
C ASN A 21 -12.62 1.65 -23.63
N VAL A 22 -12.37 0.55 -22.92
CA VAL A 22 -12.31 -0.82 -23.48
C VAL A 22 -13.38 -1.68 -22.84
N LYS A 23 -14.43 -2.00 -23.61
CA LYS A 23 -15.64 -2.73 -23.13
C LYS A 23 -15.85 -4.07 -23.84
N ASP A 24 -14.84 -4.54 -24.57
CA ASP A 24 -14.91 -5.85 -25.20
C ASP A 24 -14.50 -6.95 -24.21
N LYS A 25 -14.68 -8.21 -24.64
CA LYS A 25 -14.34 -9.39 -23.83
C LYS A 25 -12.84 -9.47 -23.50
N VAL A 26 -11.98 -8.88 -24.34
CA VAL A 26 -10.54 -8.84 -24.11
C VAL A 26 -10.21 -7.85 -22.99
N GLY A 27 -10.85 -6.69 -22.99
CA GLY A 27 -10.78 -5.69 -21.92
C GLY A 27 -11.26 -6.27 -20.59
N GLU A 28 -12.41 -6.94 -20.57
CA GLU A 28 -12.90 -7.64 -19.38
C GLU A 28 -11.90 -8.67 -18.87
N TYR A 29 -11.33 -9.49 -19.77
CA TYR A 29 -10.30 -10.45 -19.42
C TYR A 29 -9.05 -9.78 -18.83
N ILE A 30 -8.59 -8.66 -19.40
CA ILE A 30 -7.45 -7.90 -18.90
C ILE A 30 -7.74 -7.35 -17.50
N VAL A 31 -8.94 -6.78 -17.28
CA VAL A 31 -9.33 -6.25 -15.97
C VAL A 31 -9.30 -7.37 -14.92
N GLN A 32 -9.95 -8.49 -15.20
CA GLN A 32 -10.07 -9.60 -14.24
C GLN A 32 -8.74 -10.29 -13.94
N ASN A 33 -7.88 -10.48 -14.95
CA ASN A 33 -6.67 -11.32 -14.80
C ASN A 33 -5.40 -10.52 -14.52
N TYR A 34 -5.39 -9.20 -14.76
CA TYR A 34 -4.21 -8.36 -14.55
C TYR A 34 -4.48 -7.20 -13.60
N PHE A 35 -5.51 -6.37 -13.86
CA PHE A 35 -5.77 -5.23 -12.97
C PHE A 35 -6.21 -5.66 -11.57
N GLU A 36 -7.14 -6.61 -11.43
CA GLU A 36 -7.60 -7.03 -10.09
C GLU A 36 -6.50 -7.67 -9.23
N PRO A 37 -5.67 -8.61 -9.76
CA PRO A 37 -4.59 -9.19 -8.96
C PRO A 37 -3.53 -8.16 -8.53
N ILE A 38 -3.20 -7.21 -9.41
CA ILE A 38 -2.26 -6.14 -9.08
C ILE A 38 -2.86 -5.21 -8.02
N LEU A 39 -4.14 -4.83 -8.14
CA LEU A 39 -4.82 -3.99 -7.15
C LEU A 39 -4.90 -4.68 -5.78
N ASN A 40 -5.15 -5.99 -5.75
CA ASN A 40 -5.13 -6.79 -4.52
C ASN A 40 -3.73 -6.83 -3.89
N SER A 41 -2.68 -6.95 -4.70
CA SER A 41 -1.29 -6.90 -4.22
C SER A 41 -0.95 -5.53 -3.64
N LEU A 42 -1.38 -4.45 -4.29
CA LEU A 42 -1.22 -3.08 -3.77
C LEU A 42 -1.98 -2.86 -2.46
N ASN A 43 -3.20 -3.39 -2.33
CA ASN A 43 -3.94 -3.37 -1.06
C ASN A 43 -3.16 -4.05 0.07
N HIS A 44 -2.50 -5.17 -0.22
CA HIS A 44 -1.68 -5.87 0.77
C HIS A 44 -0.46 -5.04 1.17
N LEU A 45 0.23 -4.44 0.20
CA LEU A 45 1.40 -3.59 0.44
C LEU A 45 1.06 -2.36 1.29
N VAL A 46 -0.08 -1.70 1.03
CA VAL A 46 -0.57 -0.59 1.87
C VAL A 46 -0.76 -1.04 3.32
N ARG A 47 -1.37 -2.21 3.55
CA ARG A 47 -1.57 -2.74 4.91
C ARG A 47 -0.25 -3.04 5.61
N LEU A 48 0.71 -3.64 4.89
CA LEU A 48 2.04 -3.91 5.41
C LEU A 48 2.75 -2.61 5.80
N GLU A 49 2.68 -1.59 4.94
CA GLU A 49 3.27 -0.28 5.22
C GLU A 49 2.64 0.36 6.47
N GLN A 50 1.31 0.31 6.62
CA GLN A 50 0.62 0.80 7.81
C GLN A 50 1.07 0.04 9.07
N MET A 51 1.17 -1.28 9.00
CA MET A 51 1.63 -2.10 10.12
C MET A 51 3.06 -1.75 10.52
N VAL A 52 3.98 -1.61 9.56
CA VAL A 52 5.36 -1.20 9.82
C VAL A 52 5.41 0.18 10.47
N ARG A 53 4.64 1.16 9.96
CA ARG A 53 4.56 2.52 10.55
C ARG A 53 4.11 2.48 12.01
N VAL A 54 3.15 1.63 12.38
CA VAL A 54 2.72 1.45 13.78
C VAL A 54 3.83 0.84 14.63
N ARG A 55 4.50 -0.22 14.14
CA ARG A 55 5.61 -0.86 14.85
C ARG A 55 6.80 0.07 15.08
N CYS A 56 7.14 0.90 14.10
CA CYS A 56 8.19 1.91 14.25
C CYS A 56 7.85 2.91 15.36
N LYS A 57 6.61 3.40 15.42
CA LYS A 57 6.16 4.29 16.50
C LYS A 57 6.22 3.62 17.88
N GLU A 58 5.80 2.36 17.98
CA GLU A 58 5.92 1.60 19.22
C GLU A 58 7.39 1.45 19.66
N ALA A 59 8.29 1.19 18.72
CA ALA A 59 9.72 1.09 18.99
C ALA A 59 10.33 2.43 19.44
N GLU A 60 9.95 3.54 18.80
CA GLU A 60 10.37 4.90 19.19
C GLU A 60 9.94 5.24 20.63
N ILE A 61 8.69 4.91 21.00
CA ILE A 61 8.19 5.12 22.37
C ILE A 61 9.00 4.31 23.37
N ARG A 62 9.19 3.01 23.13
CA ARG A 62 9.97 2.14 24.03
C ARG A 62 11.42 2.56 24.15
N TYR A 63 12.02 3.04 23.05
CA TYR A 63 13.36 3.59 23.06
C TYR A 63 13.44 4.85 23.93
N ALA A 64 12.48 5.77 23.80
CA ALA A 64 12.41 6.95 24.65
C ALA A 64 12.23 6.60 26.15
N GLU A 65 11.38 5.61 26.45
CA GLU A 65 11.20 5.09 27.82
C GLU A 65 12.51 4.50 28.38
N ALA A 66 13.25 3.74 27.58
CA ALA A 66 14.53 3.17 27.98
C ALA A 66 15.59 4.25 28.28
N LEU A 67 15.64 5.32 27.49
CA LEU A 67 16.55 6.45 27.71
C LEU A 67 16.26 7.22 29.02
N ILE A 68 15.02 7.21 29.53
CA ILE A 68 14.71 7.80 30.84
C ILE A 68 15.40 7.00 31.97
N ILE A 69 15.43 5.67 31.83
CA ILE A 69 15.97 4.76 32.85
C ILE A 69 17.50 4.69 32.76
N VAL A 70 18.02 4.62 31.54
CA VAL A 70 19.46 4.55 31.25
C VAL A 70 19.82 5.62 30.21
N PRO A 71 20.14 6.85 30.65
CA PRO A 71 20.33 7.99 29.75
C PRO A 71 21.56 7.90 28.84
N SER A 72 22.45 6.94 29.08
CA SER A 72 23.77 6.83 28.44
C SER A 72 23.92 5.61 27.52
N ILE A 73 22.82 5.14 26.90
CA ILE A 73 22.88 4.17 25.80
C ILE A 73 23.30 4.87 24.51
#